data_AF-A0A562VMP5-F1
#
_entry.id   AF-A0A562VMP5-F1
#
_cell.length_a   1.000
_cell.length_b   1.000
_cell.length_c   1.000
_cell.angle_alpha   90.00
_cell.angle_beta   90.00
_cell.angle_gamma   90.00
#
_symmetry.space_group_name_H-M   'P 1'
#
loop_
_entity.id
_entity.type
_entity.pdbx_description
1 polymer ?
#
loop_
_entity_poly.entity_id
_entity_poly.type
_entity_poly.pdbx_seq_one_letter_code
_entity_poly.pdbx_strand_id
1 'polypeptide(L)'
;MTRFLSKLMLSILVLGAITACAPVAAELRSGACNGIQEENVRLRERVRQLETSSLTIDSLAQKKFQRLQDLARETRAQRTAMADFAGFVTWMTDSLAGYKRYVEAGSVAAGFARLLPIPYAGQAGMFAKFVSHFALSLSEASAAINRYSASSQLFLKQVDVLGSSPEGKGKEIAELSRFVDGQLLKDMADVRLKLGTTAELSASTLSFLEGLHQYLGTGDEYFAKTKAFLTRKDEKVDKGYLTASIEGLKGRAGSFNAKLKGFDESARRSSPLIQSLSAYDELMRELEKAQKNS
;
A
#
# COMPACT_ATOMS: atom_id res chain seq x y z
N MET A 1 -71.57 -78.43 -15.67
CA MET A 1 -71.50 -77.34 -14.67
C MET A 1 -70.09 -76.96 -14.21
N THR A 2 -69.03 -77.73 -14.50
CA THR A 2 -67.66 -77.45 -14.01
C THR A 2 -66.83 -76.46 -14.85
N ARG A 3 -67.18 -76.22 -16.13
CA ARG A 3 -66.43 -75.30 -17.01
C ARG A 3 -66.84 -73.82 -16.91
N PHE A 4 -67.98 -73.52 -16.30
CA PHE A 4 -68.47 -72.14 -16.16
C PHE A 4 -67.85 -71.43 -14.95
N LEU A 5 -67.64 -72.16 -13.84
CA LEU A 5 -67.03 -71.63 -12.62
C LEU A 5 -65.52 -71.32 -12.79
N SER A 6 -64.81 -72.12 -13.59
CA SER A 6 -63.39 -71.88 -13.89
C SER A 6 -63.16 -70.60 -14.70
N LYS A 7 -64.04 -70.29 -15.67
CA LYS A 7 -63.95 -69.05 -16.46
C LYS A 7 -64.33 -67.80 -15.65
N LEU A 8 -65.24 -67.94 -14.69
CA LEU A 8 -65.63 -66.82 -13.82
C LEU A 8 -64.51 -66.48 -12.81
N MET A 9 -63.86 -67.48 -12.23
CA MET A 9 -62.73 -67.27 -11.32
C MET A 9 -61.49 -66.71 -12.03
N LEU A 10 -61.22 -67.11 -13.28
CA LEU A 10 -60.11 -66.55 -14.06
C LEU A 10 -60.36 -65.08 -14.48
N SER A 11 -61.61 -64.71 -14.78
CA SER A 11 -61.95 -63.32 -15.11
C SER A 11 -61.85 -62.40 -13.89
N ILE A 12 -62.24 -62.86 -12.70
CA ILE A 12 -62.17 -62.04 -11.48
C ILE A 12 -60.72 -61.83 -11.05
N LEU A 13 -59.83 -62.82 -11.22
CA LEU A 13 -58.42 -62.69 -10.87
C LEU A 13 -57.63 -61.80 -11.83
N VAL A 14 -57.97 -61.81 -13.13
CA VAL A 14 -57.36 -60.92 -14.13
C VAL A 14 -57.90 -59.48 -14.01
N LEU A 15 -59.16 -59.29 -13.62
CA LEU A 15 -59.71 -57.95 -13.40
C LEU A 15 -59.21 -57.32 -12.08
N GLY A 16 -58.93 -58.12 -11.05
CA GLY A 16 -58.36 -57.64 -9.78
C GLY A 16 -56.88 -57.23 -9.88
N ALA A 17 -56.10 -57.84 -10.78
CA ALA A 17 -54.68 -57.53 -10.97
C ALA A 17 -54.43 -56.27 -11.83
N ILE A 18 -55.38 -55.88 -12.68
CA ILE A 18 -55.23 -54.70 -13.57
C ILE A 18 -55.57 -53.39 -12.83
N THR A 19 -56.42 -53.42 -11.80
CA THR A 19 -56.81 -52.22 -11.04
C THR A 19 -55.84 -51.80 -9.94
N ALA A 20 -54.87 -52.65 -9.55
CA ALA A 20 -53.88 -52.32 -8.52
C ALA A 20 -52.61 -51.63 -9.06
N CYS A 21 -52.33 -51.71 -10.36
CA CYS A 21 -51.09 -51.17 -10.94
C CYS A 21 -51.27 -49.79 -11.63
N ALA A 22 -52.50 -49.37 -11.92
CA ALA A 22 -52.80 -48.08 -12.53
C ALA A 22 -52.64 -46.85 -11.60
N PRO A 23 -53.05 -46.86 -10.32
CA PRO A 23 -52.99 -45.65 -9.50
C PRO A 23 -51.56 -45.31 -9.06
N VAL A 24 -50.70 -46.31 -8.86
CA VAL A 24 -49.31 -46.12 -8.40
C VAL A 24 -48.43 -45.50 -9.50
N ALA A 25 -48.65 -45.88 -10.77
CA ALA A 25 -47.94 -45.29 -11.91
C ALA A 25 -48.40 -43.85 -12.21
N ALA A 26 -49.65 -43.50 -11.91
CA ALA A 26 -50.19 -42.15 -12.06
C ALA A 26 -49.72 -41.22 -10.93
N GLU A 27 -49.66 -41.70 -9.67
CA GLU A 27 -49.10 -40.95 -8.54
C GLU A 27 -47.60 -40.69 -8.70
N LEU A 28 -46.82 -41.70 -9.11
CA LEU A 28 -45.38 -41.55 -9.41
C LEU A 28 -45.13 -40.56 -10.56
N ARG A 29 -45.97 -40.58 -11.61
CA ARG A 29 -45.91 -39.59 -12.70
C ARG A 29 -46.32 -38.20 -12.24
N SER A 30 -47.33 -38.07 -11.39
CA SER A 30 -47.76 -36.76 -10.86
C SER A 30 -46.71 -36.16 -9.91
N GLY A 31 -46.08 -36.97 -9.07
CA GLY A 31 -44.98 -36.56 -8.19
C GLY A 31 -43.73 -36.17 -8.97
N ALA A 32 -43.38 -36.92 -10.02
CA ALA A 32 -42.28 -36.57 -10.93
C ALA A 32 -42.57 -35.28 -11.73
N CYS A 33 -43.82 -35.08 -12.19
CA CYS A 33 -44.22 -33.85 -12.89
C CYS A 33 -44.19 -32.64 -11.96
N ASN A 34 -44.65 -32.79 -10.70
CA ASN A 34 -44.62 -31.74 -9.70
C ASN A 34 -43.18 -31.38 -9.29
N GLY A 35 -42.29 -32.38 -9.13
CA GLY A 35 -40.87 -32.15 -8.87
C GLY A 35 -40.16 -31.42 -10.02
N ILE A 36 -40.44 -31.81 -11.27
CA ILE A 36 -39.90 -31.12 -12.46
C ILE A 36 -40.47 -29.70 -12.60
N GLN A 37 -41.73 -29.48 -12.21
CA GLN A 37 -42.36 -28.16 -12.23
C GLN A 37 -41.77 -27.23 -11.16
N GLU A 38 -41.55 -27.73 -9.94
CA GLU A 38 -40.86 -27.00 -8.87
C GLU A 38 -39.41 -26.68 -9.24
N GLU A 39 -38.72 -27.64 -9.86
CA GLU A 39 -37.35 -27.43 -10.34
C GLU A 39 -37.31 -26.43 -11.50
N ASN A 40 -38.28 -26.45 -12.41
CA ASN A 40 -38.41 -25.43 -13.47
C ASN A 40 -38.70 -24.04 -12.90
N VAL A 41 -39.57 -23.92 -11.89
CA VAL A 41 -39.82 -22.64 -11.22
C VAL A 41 -38.56 -22.17 -10.51
N ARG A 42 -37.84 -23.06 -9.82
CA ARG A 42 -36.58 -22.73 -9.14
C ARG A 42 -35.45 -22.37 -10.11
N LEU A 43 -35.37 -23.03 -11.25
CA LEU A 43 -34.41 -22.74 -12.31
C LEU A 43 -34.77 -21.42 -13.01
N ARG A 44 -36.05 -21.13 -13.25
CA ARG A 44 -36.50 -19.83 -13.76
C ARG A 44 -36.24 -18.71 -12.76
N GLU A 45 -36.42 -18.95 -11.47
CA GLU A 45 -36.09 -18.00 -10.40
C GLU A 45 -34.57 -17.77 -10.33
N ARG A 46 -33.76 -18.82 -10.49
CA ARG A 46 -32.29 -18.72 -10.57
C ARG A 46 -31.82 -18.01 -11.83
N VAL A 47 -32.41 -18.30 -12.98
CA VAL A 47 -32.13 -17.62 -14.25
C VAL A 47 -32.52 -16.15 -14.12
N ARG A 48 -33.70 -15.85 -13.57
CA ARG A 48 -34.13 -14.48 -13.29
C ARG A 48 -33.20 -13.77 -12.30
N GLN A 49 -32.75 -14.45 -11.24
CA GLN A 49 -31.77 -13.93 -10.28
C GLN A 49 -30.43 -13.64 -10.96
N LEU A 50 -29.96 -14.52 -11.85
CA LEU A 50 -28.73 -14.35 -12.64
C LEU A 50 -28.88 -13.25 -13.71
N GLU A 51 -30.07 -13.09 -14.30
CA GLU A 51 -30.42 -12.00 -15.21
C GLU A 51 -30.53 -10.65 -14.48
N THR A 52 -31.05 -10.61 -13.24
CA THR A 52 -30.98 -9.42 -12.36
C THR A 52 -29.61 -9.20 -11.73
N SER A 53 -28.73 -10.20 -11.75
CA SER A 53 -27.30 -10.07 -11.44
C SER A 53 -26.51 -9.55 -12.64
N SER A 54 -27.19 -8.97 -13.63
CA SER A 54 -26.54 -8.23 -14.71
C SER A 54 -25.80 -7.04 -14.10
N LEU A 55 -24.49 -7.01 -14.34
CA LEU A 55 -23.64 -5.87 -14.06
C LEU A 55 -24.25 -4.63 -14.76
N THR A 56 -24.94 -3.76 -14.03
CA THR A 56 -25.46 -2.52 -14.61
C THR A 56 -24.40 -1.43 -14.56
N ILE A 57 -24.40 -0.53 -15.55
CA ILE A 57 -23.48 0.61 -15.61
C ILE A 57 -23.59 1.45 -14.32
N ASP A 58 -24.81 1.65 -13.82
CA ASP A 58 -25.06 2.39 -12.57
C ASP A 58 -24.44 1.68 -11.35
N SER A 59 -24.54 0.35 -11.27
CA SER A 59 -23.91 -0.41 -10.17
C SER A 59 -22.38 -0.32 -10.20
N LEU A 60 -21.78 -0.21 -11.40
CA LEU A 60 -20.34 -0.04 -11.57
C LEU A 60 -19.90 1.37 -11.20
N ALA A 61 -20.65 2.38 -11.62
CA ALA A 61 -20.40 3.77 -11.26
C ALA A 61 -20.46 3.97 -9.73
N GLN A 62 -21.44 3.35 -9.07
CA GLN A 62 -21.57 3.40 -7.61
C GLN A 62 -20.40 2.71 -6.90
N LYS A 63 -19.98 1.50 -7.36
CA LYS A 63 -18.80 0.81 -6.82
C LYS A 63 -17.52 1.62 -7.01
N LYS A 64 -17.33 2.21 -8.20
CA LYS A 64 -16.19 3.07 -8.50
C LYS A 64 -16.13 4.29 -7.57
N PHE A 65 -17.28 4.93 -7.34
CA PHE A 65 -17.39 6.04 -6.41
C PHE A 65 -17.06 5.63 -4.97
N GLN A 66 -17.59 4.50 -4.51
CA GLN A 66 -17.27 3.96 -3.19
C GLN A 66 -15.77 3.70 -3.02
N ARG A 67 -15.10 3.15 -4.05
CA ARG A 67 -13.64 2.95 -4.05
C ARG A 67 -12.85 4.24 -3.99
N LEU A 68 -13.30 5.30 -4.66
CA LEU A 68 -12.69 6.62 -4.56
C LEU A 68 -12.81 7.20 -3.14
N GLN A 69 -13.94 6.97 -2.47
CA GLN A 69 -14.12 7.38 -1.06
C GLN A 69 -13.22 6.60 -0.11
N ASP A 70 -13.11 5.27 -0.28
CA ASP A 70 -12.20 4.43 0.48
C ASP A 70 -10.75 4.91 0.32
N LEU A 71 -10.34 5.17 -0.93
CA LEU A 71 -9.01 5.69 -1.25
C LEU A 71 -8.79 7.09 -0.63
N ALA A 72 -9.80 7.93 -0.57
CA ALA A 72 -9.73 9.24 0.09
C ALA A 72 -9.55 9.13 1.60
N ARG A 73 -10.14 8.12 2.26
CA ARG A 73 -9.88 7.86 3.69
C ARG A 73 -8.43 7.43 3.90
N GLU A 74 -7.95 6.51 3.09
CA GLU A 74 -6.56 6.02 3.16
C GLU A 74 -5.55 7.14 2.88
N THR A 75 -5.82 7.97 1.87
CA THR A 75 -4.95 9.10 1.49
C THR A 75 -4.89 10.16 2.59
N ARG A 76 -5.98 10.40 3.33
CA ARG A 76 -5.96 11.29 4.51
C ARG A 76 -5.02 10.74 5.59
N ALA A 77 -5.07 9.44 5.87
CA ALA A 77 -4.16 8.80 6.81
C ALA A 77 -2.70 8.91 6.34
N GLN A 78 -2.41 8.60 5.08
CA GLN A 78 -1.07 8.74 4.48
C GLN A 78 -0.52 10.17 4.59
N ARG A 79 -1.37 11.18 4.39
CA ARG A 79 -0.98 12.60 4.45
C ARG A 79 -0.59 13.06 5.84
N THR A 80 -1.19 12.50 6.91
CA THR A 80 -0.73 12.81 8.29
C THR A 80 0.70 12.34 8.52
N ALA A 81 1.08 11.17 7.99
CA ALA A 81 2.44 10.66 8.06
C ALA A 81 3.45 11.52 7.26
N MET A 82 3.01 12.23 6.21
CA MET A 82 3.90 13.09 5.41
C MET A 82 4.49 14.26 6.21
N ALA A 83 3.72 14.82 7.15
CA ALA A 83 4.22 15.89 8.02
C ALA A 83 5.35 15.38 8.93
N ASP A 84 5.23 14.15 9.42
CA ASP A 84 6.26 13.50 10.23
C ASP A 84 7.53 13.21 9.43
N PHE A 85 7.39 12.72 8.19
CA PHE A 85 8.52 12.48 7.31
C PHE A 85 9.23 13.78 6.93
N ALA A 86 8.50 14.84 6.64
CA ALA A 86 9.07 16.17 6.39
C ALA A 86 9.87 16.65 7.61
N GLY A 87 9.30 16.53 8.82
CA GLY A 87 9.98 16.88 10.06
C GLY A 87 11.27 16.08 10.30
N PHE A 88 11.26 14.78 9.97
CA PHE A 88 12.47 13.95 10.06
C PHE A 88 13.54 14.37 9.04
N VAL A 89 13.17 14.59 7.78
CA VAL A 89 14.09 15.00 6.71
C VAL A 89 14.73 16.35 7.01
N THR A 90 13.96 17.33 7.48
CA THR A 90 14.48 18.63 7.94
C THR A 90 15.46 18.45 9.10
N TRP A 91 15.05 17.69 10.14
CA TRP A 91 15.93 17.44 11.28
C TRP A 91 17.24 16.72 10.89
N MET A 92 17.16 15.75 9.98
CA MET A 92 18.36 15.06 9.46
C MET A 92 19.26 16.00 8.67
N THR A 93 18.69 16.93 7.91
CA THR A 93 19.44 17.93 7.15
C THR A 93 20.22 18.85 8.10
N ASP A 94 19.58 19.31 9.18
CA ASP A 94 20.22 20.13 10.22
C ASP A 94 21.30 19.33 10.98
N SER A 95 21.01 18.06 11.29
CA SER A 95 21.95 17.17 11.98
C SER A 95 23.17 16.83 11.11
N LEU A 96 22.99 16.69 9.79
CA LEU A 96 24.07 16.42 8.83
C LEU A 96 25.09 17.56 8.77
N ALA A 97 24.63 18.81 8.84
CA ALA A 97 25.51 19.97 8.96
C ALA A 97 26.33 19.94 10.26
N GLY A 98 25.74 19.43 11.35
CA GLY A 98 26.44 19.15 12.61
C GLY A 98 27.48 18.03 12.49
N TYR A 99 27.13 16.90 11.88
CA TYR A 99 28.05 15.76 11.67
C TYR A 99 29.25 16.13 10.80
N LYS A 100 29.05 16.97 9.78
CA LYS A 100 30.13 17.50 8.94
C LYS A 100 31.22 18.18 9.77
N ARG A 101 30.85 18.95 10.80
CA ARG A 101 31.82 19.63 11.68
C ARG A 101 32.65 18.67 12.52
N TYR A 102 32.07 17.58 13.01
CA TYR A 102 32.81 16.56 13.78
C TYR A 102 33.76 15.75 12.89
N VAL A 103 33.38 15.49 11.64
CA VAL A 103 34.24 14.78 10.70
C VAL A 103 35.30 15.70 10.11
N GLU A 104 35.02 16.99 9.89
CA GLU A 104 36.05 17.99 9.58
C GLU A 104 37.00 18.17 10.76
N ALA A 105 36.52 18.22 12.01
CA ALA A 105 37.39 18.24 13.19
C ALA A 105 38.21 16.95 13.33
N GLY A 106 37.62 15.78 13.07
CA GLY A 106 38.31 14.49 13.03
C GLY A 106 39.30 14.35 11.88
N SER A 107 39.02 14.95 10.72
CA SER A 107 39.90 14.93 9.54
C SER A 107 41.00 16.00 9.61
N VAL A 108 40.77 17.12 10.30
CA VAL A 108 41.79 18.13 10.64
C VAL A 108 42.69 17.61 11.77
N ALA A 109 42.15 16.85 12.72
CA ALA A 109 42.94 16.03 13.65
C ALA A 109 43.75 14.94 12.90
N ALA A 110 43.18 14.35 11.84
CA ALA A 110 43.92 13.53 10.87
C ALA A 110 44.77 14.34 9.86
N GLY A 111 44.72 15.68 9.89
CA GLY A 111 45.63 16.55 9.14
C GLY A 111 47.05 16.54 9.71
N PHE A 112 47.20 16.08 10.96
CA PHE A 112 48.47 15.66 11.54
C PHE A 112 48.92 14.25 11.09
N ALA A 113 48.09 13.53 10.33
CA ALA A 113 48.49 12.31 9.60
C ALA A 113 49.36 12.61 8.37
N ARG A 114 49.92 13.82 8.20
CA ARG A 114 51.12 14.01 7.38
C ARG A 114 52.34 13.22 7.90
N LEU A 115 52.26 12.68 9.11
CA LEU A 115 53.22 11.72 9.68
C LEU A 115 52.74 10.26 9.65
N LEU A 116 51.61 9.96 9.00
CA LEU A 116 51.10 8.59 8.83
C LEU A 116 50.77 8.29 7.35
N PRO A 117 50.77 7.01 6.94
CA PRO A 117 50.67 6.62 5.53
C PRO A 117 49.36 7.08 4.85
N ILE A 118 49.34 6.92 3.53
CA ILE A 118 48.43 7.46 2.51
C ILE A 118 46.89 7.14 2.62
N PRO A 119 46.31 6.21 3.42
CA PRO A 119 44.90 5.83 3.29
C PRO A 119 43.84 6.88 3.71
N TYR A 120 44.20 7.92 4.46
CA TYR A 120 43.22 8.77 5.15
C TYR A 120 42.64 9.93 4.32
N ALA A 121 43.34 10.42 3.30
CA ALA A 121 42.79 11.40 2.36
C ALA A 121 41.63 10.81 1.52
N GLY A 122 41.71 9.51 1.21
CA GLY A 122 40.63 8.78 0.54
C GLY A 122 39.36 8.68 1.39
N GLN A 123 39.50 8.50 2.71
CA GLN A 123 38.37 8.38 3.63
C GLN A 123 37.62 9.70 3.80
N ALA A 124 38.33 10.83 3.91
CA ALA A 124 37.71 12.15 3.94
C ALA A 124 36.95 12.47 2.64
N GLY A 125 37.53 12.11 1.48
CA GLY A 125 36.86 12.25 0.18
C GLY A 125 35.61 11.37 0.03
N MET A 126 35.67 10.11 0.50
CA MET A 126 34.51 9.21 0.52
C MET A 126 33.41 9.71 1.45
N PHE A 127 33.76 10.31 2.60
CA PHE A 127 32.78 10.90 3.51
C PHE A 127 32.16 12.19 2.96
N ALA A 128 32.95 13.08 2.35
CA ALA A 128 32.40 14.26 1.68
C ALA A 128 31.42 13.87 0.57
N LYS A 129 31.73 12.81 -0.20
CA LYS A 129 30.81 12.22 -1.18
C LYS A 129 29.56 11.65 -0.51
N PHE A 130 29.71 10.93 0.61
CA PHE A 130 28.58 10.41 1.39
C PHE A 130 27.66 11.54 1.89
N VAL A 131 28.20 12.57 2.53
CA VAL A 131 27.44 13.74 3.00
C VAL A 131 26.75 14.44 1.84
N SER A 132 27.43 14.62 0.70
CA SER A 132 26.83 15.24 -0.49
C SER A 132 25.70 14.39 -1.05
N HIS A 133 25.91 13.07 -1.17
CA HIS A 133 24.88 12.13 -1.60
C HIS A 133 23.70 12.10 -0.63
N PHE A 134 23.97 12.19 0.68
CA PHE A 134 22.91 12.20 1.68
C PHE A 134 22.11 13.50 1.67
N ALA A 135 22.78 14.65 1.55
CA ALA A 135 22.10 15.93 1.39
C ALA A 135 21.23 15.98 0.12
N LEU A 136 21.73 15.44 -1.00
CA LEU A 136 20.96 15.29 -2.23
C LEU A 136 19.75 14.38 -2.03
N SER A 137 19.93 13.22 -1.39
CA SER A 137 18.83 12.28 -1.12
C SER A 137 17.76 12.90 -0.20
N LEU A 138 18.16 13.65 0.83
CA LEU A 138 17.22 14.39 1.70
C LEU A 138 16.47 15.47 0.93
N SER A 139 17.13 16.19 0.03
CA SER A 139 16.49 17.18 -0.86
C SER A 139 15.48 16.53 -1.80
N GLU A 140 15.85 15.40 -2.43
CA GLU A 140 14.95 14.63 -3.28
C GLU A 140 13.75 14.07 -2.52
N ALA A 141 13.97 13.56 -1.29
CA ALA A 141 12.90 13.09 -0.41
C ALA A 141 11.96 14.23 -0.03
N SER A 142 12.49 15.40 0.34
CA SER A 142 11.69 16.60 0.61
C SER A 142 10.84 17.02 -0.61
N ALA A 143 11.44 17.06 -1.80
CA ALA A 143 10.73 17.36 -3.04
C ALA A 143 9.66 16.32 -3.37
N ALA A 144 9.92 15.03 -3.13
CA ALA A 144 8.93 13.97 -3.31
C ALA A 144 7.76 14.12 -2.32
N ILE A 145 8.05 14.35 -1.02
CA ILE A 145 7.03 14.56 0.02
C ILE A 145 6.11 15.72 -0.36
N ASN A 146 6.68 16.83 -0.85
CA ASN A 146 5.91 17.99 -1.27
C ASN A 146 5.04 17.69 -2.50
N ARG A 147 5.57 16.99 -3.50
CA ARG A 147 4.81 16.58 -4.70
C ARG A 147 3.62 15.70 -4.34
N TYR A 148 3.84 14.65 -3.55
CA TYR A 148 2.76 13.78 -3.10
C TYR A 148 1.77 14.50 -2.16
N SER A 149 2.23 15.40 -1.30
CA SER A 149 1.35 16.22 -0.45
C SER A 149 0.45 17.13 -1.28
N ALA A 150 0.95 17.66 -2.39
CA ALA A 150 0.17 18.48 -3.32
C ALA A 150 -0.83 17.63 -4.11
N SER A 151 -0.42 16.51 -4.70
CA SER A 151 -1.31 15.66 -5.49
C SER A 151 -2.38 14.97 -4.63
N SER A 152 -2.04 14.51 -3.43
CA SER A 152 -3.02 14.02 -2.45
C SER A 152 -4.02 15.09 -2.04
N GLN A 153 -3.61 16.35 -1.88
CA GLN A 153 -4.53 17.44 -1.56
C GLN A 153 -5.50 17.73 -2.71
N LEU A 154 -5.01 17.73 -3.95
CA LEU A 154 -5.85 17.91 -5.13
C LEU A 154 -6.88 16.79 -5.24
N PHE A 155 -6.45 15.53 -5.06
CA PHE A 155 -7.34 14.37 -5.02
C PHE A 155 -8.43 14.52 -3.95
N LEU A 156 -8.06 14.83 -2.71
CA LEU A 156 -9.02 14.97 -1.62
C LEU A 156 -10.03 16.09 -1.87
N LYS A 157 -9.58 17.24 -2.38
CA LYS A 157 -10.49 18.35 -2.76
C LYS A 157 -11.48 17.91 -3.85
N GLN A 158 -11.02 17.19 -4.86
CA GLN A 158 -11.89 16.70 -5.93
C GLN A 158 -12.90 15.67 -5.43
N VAL A 159 -12.50 14.77 -4.52
CA VAL A 159 -13.41 13.84 -3.86
C VAL A 159 -14.45 14.57 -3.01
N ASP A 160 -14.04 15.60 -2.27
CA ASP A 160 -14.94 16.38 -1.42
C ASP A 160 -16.00 17.15 -2.26
N VAL A 161 -15.63 17.65 -3.45
CA VAL A 161 -16.55 18.29 -4.41
C VAL A 161 -17.56 17.29 -5.01
N LEU A 162 -17.18 16.02 -5.15
CA LEU A 162 -18.11 14.97 -5.59
C LEU A 162 -19.22 14.72 -4.56
N GLY A 163 -18.99 14.99 -3.27
CA GLY A 163 -20.01 14.93 -2.23
C GLY A 163 -20.44 13.49 -1.88
N SER A 164 -21.73 13.26 -1.61
CA SER A 164 -22.27 11.94 -1.21
C SER A 164 -23.02 11.18 -2.31
N SER A 165 -23.30 11.83 -3.46
CA SER A 165 -24.04 11.21 -4.58
C SER A 165 -23.23 11.27 -5.87
N PRO A 166 -23.08 10.13 -6.59
CA PRO A 166 -22.43 10.08 -7.90
C PRO A 166 -23.33 10.53 -9.07
N GLU A 167 -24.61 10.81 -8.83
CA GLU A 167 -25.58 11.15 -9.88
C GLU A 167 -25.15 12.39 -10.69
N GLY A 168 -25.11 12.24 -12.01
CA GLY A 168 -24.73 13.32 -12.94
C GLY A 168 -23.24 13.66 -12.99
N LYS A 169 -22.38 13.02 -12.17
CA LYS A 169 -20.94 13.34 -12.05
C LYS A 169 -20.01 12.31 -12.69
N GLY A 170 -20.50 11.57 -13.70
CA GLY A 170 -19.76 10.46 -14.30
C GLY A 170 -18.44 10.87 -14.97
N LYS A 171 -18.40 12.06 -15.58
CA LYS A 171 -17.19 12.58 -16.23
C LYS A 171 -16.12 12.95 -15.21
N GLU A 172 -16.52 13.64 -14.15
CA GLU A 172 -15.66 14.06 -13.05
C GLU A 172 -15.08 12.84 -12.31
N ILE A 173 -15.89 11.80 -12.10
CA ILE A 173 -15.44 10.52 -11.52
C ILE A 173 -14.41 9.83 -12.43
N ALA A 174 -14.61 9.86 -13.75
CA ALA A 174 -13.66 9.29 -14.71
C ALA A 174 -12.33 10.06 -14.78
N GLU A 175 -12.38 11.38 -14.81
CA GLU A 175 -11.18 12.23 -14.75
C GLU A 175 -10.41 12.05 -13.45
N LEU A 176 -11.12 11.99 -12.32
CA LEU A 176 -10.53 11.73 -11.01
C LEU A 176 -9.83 10.37 -10.96
N SER A 177 -10.45 9.31 -11.50
CA SER A 177 -9.82 8.00 -11.56
C SER A 177 -8.55 7.99 -12.42
N ARG A 178 -8.53 8.70 -13.55
CA ARG A 178 -7.31 8.85 -14.37
C ARG A 178 -6.22 9.63 -13.64
N PHE A 179 -6.58 10.69 -12.92
CA PHE A 179 -5.64 11.45 -12.10
C PHE A 179 -5.01 10.57 -11.01
N VAL A 180 -5.83 9.76 -10.36
CA VAL A 180 -5.39 8.83 -9.32
C VAL A 180 -4.42 7.78 -9.88
N ASP A 181 -4.78 7.14 -11.00
CA ASP A 181 -3.97 6.10 -11.64
C ASP A 181 -2.65 6.64 -12.21
N GLY A 182 -2.68 7.85 -12.80
CA GLY A 182 -1.49 8.46 -13.40
C GLY A 182 -0.60 9.20 -12.42
N GLN A 183 -1.13 10.20 -11.73
CA GLN A 183 -0.34 11.16 -10.96
C GLN A 183 -0.20 10.74 -9.49
N LEU A 184 -1.31 10.40 -8.82
CA LEU A 184 -1.27 10.08 -7.39
C LEU A 184 -0.47 8.80 -7.11
N LEU A 185 -0.68 7.75 -7.92
CA LEU A 185 0.05 6.49 -7.79
C LEU A 185 1.54 6.66 -8.05
N LYS A 186 1.91 7.45 -9.05
CA LYS A 186 3.31 7.77 -9.37
C LYS A 186 3.98 8.55 -8.23
N ASP A 187 3.34 9.60 -7.73
CA ASP A 187 3.89 10.42 -6.64
C ASP A 187 4.01 9.61 -5.34
N MET A 188 3.05 8.72 -5.06
CA MET A 188 3.10 7.79 -3.92
C MET A 188 4.29 6.84 -4.04
N ALA A 189 4.52 6.26 -5.22
CA ALA A 189 5.64 5.36 -5.47
C ALA A 189 7.00 6.08 -5.36
N ASP A 190 7.09 7.31 -5.86
CA ASP A 190 8.30 8.13 -5.80
C ASP A 190 8.65 8.50 -4.35
N VAL A 191 7.67 8.97 -3.57
CA VAL A 191 7.87 9.22 -2.12
C VAL A 191 8.34 7.97 -1.41
N ARG A 192 7.70 6.82 -1.66
CA ARG A 192 8.08 5.55 -1.04
C ARG A 192 9.55 5.21 -1.31
N LEU A 193 9.98 5.36 -2.56
CA LEU A 193 11.36 5.11 -2.97
C LEU A 193 12.33 6.04 -2.24
N LYS A 194 12.07 7.36 -2.26
CA LYS A 194 12.98 8.36 -1.67
C LYS A 194 13.05 8.28 -0.14
N LEU A 195 11.94 7.98 0.52
CA LEU A 195 11.93 7.73 1.97
C LEU A 195 12.67 6.44 2.33
N GLY A 196 12.56 5.39 1.51
CA GLY A 196 13.35 4.16 1.64
C GLY A 196 14.85 4.42 1.57
N THR A 197 15.31 5.17 0.56
CA THR A 197 16.72 5.59 0.46
C THR A 197 17.16 6.42 1.67
N THR A 198 16.28 7.30 2.16
CA THR A 198 16.58 8.11 3.37
C THR A 198 16.72 7.23 4.61
N ALA A 199 15.92 6.17 4.76
CA ALA A 199 16.04 5.20 5.84
C ALA A 199 17.39 4.47 5.81
N GLU A 200 17.80 3.99 4.63
CA GLU A 200 19.08 3.30 4.42
C GLU A 200 20.29 4.19 4.73
N LEU A 201 20.25 5.45 4.28
CA LEU A 201 21.31 6.42 4.55
C LEU A 201 21.36 6.83 6.02
N SER A 202 20.20 6.92 6.69
CA SER A 202 20.12 7.17 8.13
C SER A 202 20.71 6.00 8.93
N ALA A 203 20.42 4.75 8.53
CA ALA A 203 21.03 3.56 9.13
C ALA A 203 22.55 3.52 8.91
N SER A 204 23.01 3.86 7.70
CA SER A 204 24.44 3.94 7.37
C SER A 204 25.17 5.02 8.21
N THR A 205 24.52 6.17 8.42
CA THR A 205 25.03 7.25 9.28
C THR A 205 25.12 6.78 10.73
N LEU A 206 24.11 6.08 11.23
CA LEU A 206 24.11 5.54 12.59
C LEU A 206 25.27 4.56 12.80
N SER A 207 25.45 3.59 11.89
CA SER A 207 26.58 2.64 11.96
C SER A 207 27.94 3.35 11.92
N PHE A 208 28.06 4.42 11.14
CA PHE A 208 29.28 5.24 11.11
C PHE A 208 29.52 5.95 12.46
N LEU A 209 28.50 6.57 13.04
CA LEU A 209 28.62 7.25 14.33
C LEU A 209 28.91 6.26 15.48
N GLU A 210 28.30 5.07 15.45
CA GLU A 210 28.60 4.00 16.40
C GLU A 210 30.05 3.50 16.26
N GLY A 211 30.54 3.32 15.02
CA GLY A 211 31.94 2.98 14.75
C GLY A 211 32.92 4.06 15.22
N LEU A 212 32.59 5.34 15.01
CA LEU A 212 33.37 6.46 15.55
C LEU A 212 33.38 6.47 17.08
N HIS A 213 32.23 6.23 17.71
CA HIS A 213 32.13 6.17 19.16
C HIS A 213 32.99 5.06 19.77
N GLN A 214 32.98 3.87 19.16
CA GLN A 214 33.84 2.75 19.57
C GLN A 214 35.32 3.09 19.39
N TYR A 215 35.71 3.67 18.26
CA TYR A 215 37.09 4.09 17.99
C TYR A 215 37.58 5.15 18.98
N LEU A 216 36.76 6.16 19.26
CA LEU A 216 37.04 7.22 20.25
C LEU A 216 37.04 6.70 21.69
N GLY A 217 36.33 5.61 21.97
CA GLY A 217 36.32 4.94 23.27
C GLY A 217 37.57 4.10 23.54
N THR A 218 38.26 3.62 22.50
CA THR A 218 39.44 2.73 22.63
C THR A 218 40.79 3.42 22.42
N GLY A 219 40.82 4.66 21.91
CA GLY A 219 42.04 5.36 21.47
C GLY A 219 42.58 6.44 22.42
N ASP A 220 42.91 6.12 23.67
CA ASP A 220 43.35 7.10 24.67
C ASP A 220 44.67 7.84 24.29
N GLU A 221 45.62 7.14 23.67
CA GLU A 221 46.94 7.70 23.32
C GLU A 221 46.92 8.67 22.14
N TYR A 222 46.08 8.40 21.13
CA TYR A 222 45.98 9.23 19.92
C TYR A 222 45.05 10.42 20.12
N PHE A 223 43.99 10.23 20.92
CA PHE A 223 43.10 11.31 21.33
C PHE A 223 43.88 12.33 22.18
N ALA A 224 44.73 11.92 23.12
CA ALA A 224 45.54 12.88 23.91
C ALA A 224 46.44 13.80 23.06
N LYS A 225 47.03 13.29 21.96
CA LYS A 225 47.88 14.09 21.05
C LYS A 225 47.10 15.01 20.12
N THR A 226 45.90 14.61 19.68
CA THR A 226 45.01 15.45 18.86
C THR A 226 44.23 16.46 19.70
N LYS A 227 43.91 16.09 20.94
CA LYS A 227 43.31 16.91 21.99
C LYS A 227 44.18 18.13 22.33
N ALA A 228 45.51 17.99 22.39
CA ALA A 228 46.44 19.11 22.60
C ALA A 228 46.40 20.20 21.49
N PHE A 229 45.93 19.87 20.28
CA PHE A 229 45.72 20.83 19.19
C PHE A 229 44.29 21.38 19.13
N LEU A 230 43.31 20.62 19.66
CA LEU A 230 41.91 21.04 19.77
C LEU A 230 41.63 21.88 21.03
N THR A 231 42.52 21.84 22.03
CA THR A 231 42.46 22.64 23.26
C THR A 231 42.72 24.12 23.01
N ARG A 232 41.76 24.77 22.33
CA ARG A 232 41.39 26.15 22.62
C ARG A 232 39.89 26.35 22.86
N LYS A 233 39.01 25.36 22.64
CA LYS A 233 37.59 25.41 23.05
C LYS A 233 37.01 24.03 23.41
N ASP A 234 36.64 23.88 24.69
CA ASP A 234 35.63 23.00 25.33
C ASP A 234 35.64 21.46 25.15
N GLU A 235 36.40 20.78 26.01
CA GLU A 235 36.53 19.30 26.08
C GLU A 235 35.34 18.49 26.65
N LYS A 236 34.47 19.08 27.50
CA LYS A 236 33.40 18.33 28.17
C LYS A 236 32.11 18.23 27.37
N VAL A 237 31.99 19.02 26.30
CA VAL A 237 30.77 19.13 25.49
C VAL A 237 30.69 18.03 24.41
N ASP A 238 31.83 17.55 23.91
CA ASP A 238 31.89 16.76 22.67
C ASP A 238 31.54 15.27 22.82
N LYS A 239 31.99 14.59 23.89
CA LYS A 239 31.63 13.16 24.13
C LYS A 239 30.16 12.98 24.48
N GLY A 240 29.59 13.92 25.24
CA GLY A 240 28.17 13.96 25.56
C GLY A 240 27.32 14.19 24.31
N TYR A 241 27.77 15.08 23.42
CA TYR A 241 27.06 15.38 22.17
C TYR A 241 27.07 14.21 21.19
N LEU A 242 28.19 13.49 21.00
CA LEU A 242 28.26 12.30 20.15
C LEU A 242 27.33 11.18 20.65
N THR A 243 27.35 10.91 21.95
CA THR A 243 26.47 9.91 22.58
C THR A 243 25.00 10.31 22.44
N ALA A 244 24.67 11.58 22.74
CA ALA A 244 23.33 12.14 22.57
C ALA A 244 22.89 12.15 21.09
N SER A 245 23.81 12.33 20.14
CA SER A 245 23.52 12.29 18.71
C SER A 245 23.21 10.87 18.23
N ILE A 246 23.97 9.86 18.70
CA ILE A 246 23.70 8.45 18.41
C ILE A 246 22.34 8.05 18.98
N GLU A 247 22.06 8.37 20.23
CA GLU A 247 20.79 8.04 20.88
C GLU A 247 19.61 8.78 20.23
N GLY A 248 19.78 10.07 19.94
CA GLY A 248 18.79 10.89 19.23
C GLY A 248 18.52 10.39 17.81
N LEU A 249 19.56 10.03 17.06
CA LEU A 249 19.43 9.44 15.72
C LEU A 249 18.78 8.07 15.78
N LYS A 250 19.17 7.21 16.71
CA LYS A 250 18.57 5.89 16.90
C LYS A 250 17.08 5.99 17.21
N GLY A 251 16.70 6.88 18.12
CA GLY A 251 15.29 7.13 18.47
C GLY A 251 14.48 7.67 17.30
N ARG A 252 14.97 8.72 16.63
CA ARG A 252 14.25 9.33 15.50
C ARG A 252 14.22 8.45 14.26
N ALA A 253 15.32 7.77 13.92
CA ALA A 253 15.36 6.82 12.81
C ALA A 253 14.47 5.59 13.10
N GLY A 254 14.42 5.12 14.35
CA GLY A 254 13.49 4.07 14.77
C GLY A 254 12.03 4.47 14.56
N SER A 255 11.64 5.66 15.03
CA SER A 255 10.29 6.21 14.81
C SER A 255 10.00 6.43 13.31
N PHE A 256 10.96 6.96 12.55
CA PHE A 256 10.83 7.18 11.11
C PHE A 256 10.59 5.86 10.38
N ASN A 257 11.39 4.82 10.67
CA ASN A 257 11.27 3.50 10.06
C ASN A 257 9.94 2.81 10.42
N ALA A 258 9.46 2.97 11.65
CA ALA A 258 8.14 2.45 12.04
C ALA A 258 7.01 3.11 11.24
N LYS A 259 7.06 4.44 11.09
CA LYS A 259 6.09 5.19 10.26
C LYS A 259 6.21 4.84 8.78
N LEU A 260 7.43 4.66 8.28
CA LEU A 260 7.69 4.26 6.89
C LEU A 260 7.08 2.89 6.59
N LYS A 261 7.21 1.91 7.50
CA LYS A 261 6.54 0.60 7.36
C LYS A 261 5.01 0.74 7.30
N GLY A 262 4.43 1.56 8.16
CA GLY A 262 2.99 1.84 8.12
C GLY A 262 2.54 2.48 6.80
N PHE A 263 3.33 3.41 6.28
CA PHE A 263 3.11 4.01 4.98
C PHE A 263 3.25 2.99 3.84
N ASP A 264 4.25 2.11 3.89
CA ASP A 264 4.45 1.04 2.90
C ASP A 264 3.27 0.08 2.85
N GLU A 265 2.76 -0.34 4.01
CA GLU A 265 1.58 -1.19 4.11
C GLU A 265 0.34 -0.50 3.53
N SER A 266 0.14 0.77 3.86
CA SER A 266 -0.94 1.60 3.34
C SER A 266 -0.84 1.78 1.82
N ALA A 267 0.35 2.04 1.28
CA ALA A 267 0.59 2.16 -0.16
C ALA A 267 0.36 0.82 -0.88
N ARG A 268 0.75 -0.31 -0.27
CA ARG A 268 0.48 -1.66 -0.79
C ARG A 268 -1.01 -1.98 -0.83
N ARG A 269 -1.81 -1.49 0.13
CA ARG A 269 -3.28 -1.61 0.10
C ARG A 269 -3.92 -0.69 -0.94
N SER A 270 -3.39 0.51 -1.10
CA SER A 270 -3.91 1.51 -2.04
C SER A 270 -3.67 1.16 -3.51
N SER A 271 -2.51 0.57 -3.83
CA SER A 271 -2.13 0.23 -5.20
C SER A 271 -3.15 -0.64 -5.96
N PRO A 272 -3.62 -1.80 -5.44
CA PRO A 272 -4.63 -2.60 -6.14
C PRO A 272 -6.00 -1.91 -6.19
N LEU A 273 -6.34 -1.06 -5.20
CA LEU A 273 -7.57 -0.29 -5.23
C LEU A 273 -7.56 0.71 -6.39
N ILE A 274 -6.43 1.40 -6.60
CA ILE A 274 -6.24 2.31 -7.73
C ILE A 274 -6.36 1.56 -9.06
N GLN A 275 -5.70 0.42 -9.20
CA GLN A 275 -5.78 -0.41 -10.41
C GLN A 275 -7.19 -0.95 -10.67
N SER A 276 -7.99 -1.20 -9.62
CA SER A 276 -9.37 -1.62 -9.81
C SER A 276 -10.26 -0.54 -10.45
N LEU A 277 -9.89 0.75 -10.30
CA LEU A 277 -10.64 1.86 -10.90
C LEU A 277 -10.57 1.86 -12.43
N SER A 278 -9.40 1.53 -12.99
CA SER A 278 -9.25 1.41 -14.45
C SER A 278 -9.98 0.18 -14.99
N ALA A 279 -10.00 -0.93 -14.24
CA ALA A 279 -10.80 -2.11 -14.59
C ALA A 279 -12.31 -1.79 -14.62
N TYR A 280 -12.82 -0.98 -13.69
CA TYR A 280 -14.22 -0.52 -13.75
C TYR A 280 -14.49 0.34 -14.99
N ASP A 281 -13.55 1.19 -15.40
CA ASP A 281 -13.69 2.00 -16.62
C ASP A 281 -13.73 1.17 -17.90
N GLU A 282 -12.97 0.08 -17.95
CA GLU A 282 -12.98 -0.85 -19.08
C GLU A 282 -14.30 -1.62 -19.14
N LEU A 283 -14.74 -2.17 -18.01
CA LEU A 283 -16.02 -2.90 -17.92
C LEU A 283 -17.22 -2.01 -18.27
N MET A 284 -17.24 -0.75 -17.85
CA MET A 284 -18.30 0.20 -18.23
C MET A 284 -18.34 0.42 -19.76
N ARG A 285 -17.17 0.58 -20.40
CA ARG A 285 -17.10 0.72 -21.87
C ARG A 285 -17.56 -0.52 -22.62
N GLU A 286 -17.25 -1.71 -22.11
CA GLU A 286 -17.69 -2.97 -22.71
C GLU A 286 -19.22 -3.13 -22.61
N LEU A 287 -19.81 -2.81 -21.45
CA LEU A 287 -21.26 -2.82 -21.27
C LEU A 287 -21.96 -1.80 -22.18
N GLU A 288 -21.43 -0.59 -22.31
CA GLU A 288 -21.97 0.42 -23.23
C GLU A 288 -21.92 -0.05 -24.69
N LYS A 289 -20.85 -0.75 -25.11
CA LYS A 289 -20.75 -1.33 -26.45
C LYS A 289 -21.74 -2.48 -26.64
N ALA A 290 -21.88 -3.35 -25.65
CA ALA A 290 -22.83 -4.46 -25.69
C ALA A 290 -24.29 -3.96 -25.79
N GLN A 291 -24.65 -2.90 -25.08
CA GLN A 291 -25.97 -2.27 -25.15
C GLN A 291 -26.27 -1.58 -26.49
N LYS A 292 -25.24 -1.03 -27.17
CA LYS A 292 -25.41 -0.40 -28.50
C LYS A 292 -25.56 -1.40 -29.64
N ASN A 293 -25.09 -2.62 -29.45
CA ASN A 293 -25.10 -3.68 -30.47
C ASN A 293 -26.27 -4.68 -30.29
N SER A 294 -27.06 -4.51 -29.23
CA SER A 294 -28.24 -5.33 -28.91
C SER A 294 -29.53 -4.60 -29.26
#